data_AF-A0A3A8IL33-F1
#
_entry.id   AF-A0A3A8IL33-F1
#
_cell.length_a   1.000
_cell.length_b   1.000
_cell.length_c   1.000
_cell.angle_alpha   90.00
_cell.angle_beta   90.00
_cell.angle_gamma   90.00
#
_symmetry.space_group_name_H-M   'P 1'
#
loop_
_entity.id
_entity.type
_entity.pdbx_description
1 polymer ?
#
loop_
_entity_poly.entity_id
_entity_poly.type
_entity_poly.pdbx_seq_one_letter_code
_entity_poly.pdbx_strand_id
1 'polypeptide(L)'
;MHVPPGCELNQSGDYFHAQNPAFRYLGQDDGGTLSLAVVRAWADGGVESPDAGSVGIVLHRTPDGFVGETRATGFTGSGTPCPVAFPTEAVACNDAGLTLRAASSTAIDEGCQPATSGPAPVRQEQVLLRGVPDSGV
;
A
#
# COMPACT_ATOMS: atom_id res chain seq x y z
N MET A 1 5.90 -6.14 -22.66
CA MET A 1 4.72 -6.32 -21.80
C MET A 1 5.00 -7.53 -20.92
N HIS A 2 5.19 -7.31 -19.63
CA HIS A 2 5.49 -8.35 -18.65
C HIS A 2 4.63 -8.11 -17.41
N VAL A 3 3.31 -8.23 -17.55
CA VAL A 3 2.41 -8.30 -16.39
C VAL A 3 2.83 -9.52 -15.57
N PRO A 4 3.13 -9.39 -14.26
CA PRO A 4 3.44 -10.54 -13.44
C PRO A 4 2.26 -11.53 -13.49
N PRO A 5 2.52 -12.84 -13.64
CA PRO A 5 1.46 -13.84 -13.65
C PRO A 5 0.53 -13.68 -12.45
N GLY A 6 -0.78 -13.80 -12.66
CA GLY A 6 -1.81 -13.60 -11.64
C GLY A 6 -2.28 -12.14 -11.49
N CYS A 7 -1.48 -11.14 -11.89
CA CYS A 7 -1.90 -9.74 -11.82
C CYS A 7 -2.92 -9.36 -12.91
N GLU A 8 -3.20 -10.24 -13.87
CA GLU A 8 -4.31 -10.16 -14.82
C GLU A 8 -5.67 -10.49 -14.18
N LEU A 9 -5.70 -11.15 -13.02
CA LEU A 9 -6.93 -11.52 -12.34
C LEU A 9 -7.48 -10.36 -11.49
N ASN A 10 -8.68 -10.55 -10.95
CA ASN A 10 -9.30 -9.62 -10.01
C ASN A 10 -8.61 -9.71 -8.63
N GLN A 11 -8.02 -8.59 -8.21
CA GLN A 11 -7.28 -8.46 -6.93
C GLN A 11 -8.14 -7.89 -5.79
N SER A 12 -9.47 -7.88 -5.91
CA SER A 12 -10.35 -7.48 -4.82
C SER A 12 -10.27 -8.47 -3.65
N GLY A 13 -10.49 -7.99 -2.43
CA GLY A 13 -10.53 -8.78 -1.21
C GLY A 13 -9.72 -8.17 -0.07
N ASP A 14 -9.75 -8.85 1.07
CA ASP A 14 -9.08 -8.40 2.29
C ASP A 14 -7.70 -9.07 2.41
N TYR A 15 -6.72 -8.27 2.80
CA TYR A 15 -5.36 -8.72 3.04
C TYR A 15 -4.85 -8.29 4.41
N PHE A 16 -3.86 -9.02 4.92
CA PHE A 16 -3.07 -8.62 6.09
C PHE A 16 -1.59 -8.52 5.74
N HIS A 17 -0.86 -7.62 6.40
CA HIS A 17 0.58 -7.52 6.20
C HIS A 17 1.29 -8.71 6.84
N ALA A 18 2.05 -9.47 6.06
CA ALA A 18 2.70 -10.70 6.52
C ALA A 18 3.67 -10.47 7.70
N GLN A 19 4.33 -9.31 7.72
CA GLN A 19 5.31 -8.96 8.77
C GLN A 19 4.71 -8.06 9.86
N ASN A 20 3.47 -7.60 9.73
CA ASN A 20 2.84 -6.70 10.70
C ASN A 20 1.32 -6.88 10.76
N PRO A 21 0.82 -7.82 11.59
CA PRO A 21 -0.60 -8.16 11.61
C PRO A 21 -1.51 -7.03 12.12
N ALA A 22 -0.95 -5.93 12.62
CA ALA A 22 -1.70 -4.75 13.02
C ALA A 22 -2.31 -3.97 11.84
N PHE A 23 -1.94 -4.29 10.60
CA PHE A 23 -2.44 -3.61 9.40
C PHE A 23 -3.22 -4.55 8.48
N ARG A 24 -4.36 -4.06 8.01
CA ARG A 24 -5.19 -4.67 6.97
C ARG A 24 -5.30 -3.78 5.75
N TYR A 25 -5.56 -4.43 4.62
CA TYR A 25 -5.70 -3.80 3.32
C TYR A 25 -7.02 -4.27 2.73
N LEU A 26 -7.95 -3.34 2.55
CA LEU A 26 -9.24 -3.61 1.94
C LEU A 26 -9.12 -3.28 0.45
N GLY A 27 -9.09 -4.33 -0.37
CA GLY A 27 -8.81 -4.21 -1.80
C GLY A 27 -10.06 -4.21 -2.67
N GLN A 28 -10.12 -3.27 -3.60
CA GLN A 28 -11.12 -3.19 -4.65
C GLN A 28 -10.43 -3.03 -6.00
N ASP A 29 -10.71 -3.97 -6.91
CA ASP A 29 -10.20 -3.98 -8.28
C ASP A 29 -11.37 -3.85 -9.25
N ASP A 30 -11.39 -2.79 -10.04
CA ASP A 30 -12.43 -2.52 -11.04
C ASP A 30 -12.07 -3.05 -12.44
N GLY A 31 -10.97 -3.80 -12.55
CA GLY A 31 -10.42 -4.33 -13.80
C GLY A 31 -9.38 -3.41 -14.45
N GLY A 32 -9.36 -2.12 -14.12
CA GLY A 32 -8.35 -1.17 -14.58
C GLY A 32 -7.49 -0.58 -13.45
N THR A 33 -8.03 -0.51 -12.24
CA THR A 33 -7.39 0.09 -11.07
C THR A 33 -7.63 -0.79 -9.85
N LEU A 34 -6.55 -1.08 -9.12
CA LEU A 34 -6.59 -1.66 -7.79
C LEU A 34 -6.44 -0.54 -6.76
N SER A 35 -7.46 -0.37 -5.92
CA SER A 35 -7.43 0.51 -4.76
C SER A 35 -7.32 -0.33 -3.48
N LEU A 36 -6.40 0.00 -2.59
CA LEU A 36 -6.24 -0.62 -1.27
C LEU A 36 -6.40 0.46 -0.19
N ALA A 37 -7.39 0.33 0.68
CA ALA A 37 -7.47 1.12 1.90
C ALA A 37 -6.66 0.43 3.01
N VAL A 38 -5.71 1.15 3.62
CA VAL A 38 -4.88 0.62 4.72
C VAL A 38 -5.50 1.03 6.05
N VAL A 39 -5.91 0.04 6.84
CA VAL A 39 -6.60 0.24 8.11
C VAL A 39 -5.91 -0.51 9.24
N ARG A 40 -6.10 -0.05 10.48
CA ARG A 40 -5.62 -0.80 11.65
C ARG A 40 -6.55 -1.97 11.95
N ALA A 41 -5.95 -3.13 12.19
CA ALA A 41 -6.61 -4.25 12.83
C ALA A 41 -6.75 -3.97 14.33
N TRP A 42 -7.91 -4.28 14.89
CA TRP A 42 -8.13 -4.33 16.33
C TRP A 42 -7.79 -5.72 16.88
N ALA A 43 -7.53 -5.78 18.18
CA ALA A 43 -7.12 -7.02 18.84
C ALA A 43 -8.20 -8.12 18.82
N ASP A 44 -9.47 -7.75 18.62
CA ASP A 44 -10.63 -8.65 18.50
C ASP A 44 -10.88 -9.15 17.07
N GLY A 45 -9.99 -8.80 16.12
CA GLY A 45 -10.14 -9.16 14.71
C GLY A 45 -11.00 -8.18 13.90
N GLY A 46 -11.54 -7.13 14.54
CA GLY A 46 -12.17 -6.02 13.85
C GLY A 46 -11.17 -5.18 13.05
N VAL A 47 -11.69 -4.32 12.17
CA VAL A 47 -10.91 -3.33 11.44
C VAL A 47 -11.51 -1.94 11.63
N GLU A 48 -10.65 -0.93 11.72
CA GLU A 48 -11.08 0.45 11.68
C GLU A 48 -11.73 0.79 10.32
N SER A 49 -12.79 1.60 10.33
CA SER A 49 -13.37 2.12 9.09
C SER A 49 -12.41 3.13 8.47
N PRO A 50 -12.06 2.98 7.18
CA PRO A 50 -11.21 3.96 6.52
C PRO A 50 -11.91 5.32 6.47
N ASP A 51 -11.16 6.37 6.82
CA ASP A 51 -11.58 7.77 6.73
C ASP A 51 -10.76 8.53 5.67
N ALA A 52 -11.05 9.82 5.49
CA ALA A 52 -10.36 10.66 4.50
C ALA A 52 -8.86 10.87 4.79
N GLY A 53 -8.39 10.59 6.01
CA GLY A 53 -6.97 10.69 6.40
C GLY A 53 -6.22 9.36 6.36
N SER A 54 -6.93 8.26 6.09
CA SER A 54 -6.37 6.92 6.06
C SER A 54 -5.41 6.73 4.89
N VAL A 55 -4.38 5.91 5.10
CA VAL A 55 -3.41 5.60 4.05
C VAL A 55 -4.10 4.80 2.95
N GLY A 56 -3.93 5.20 1.70
CA GLY A 56 -4.51 4.54 0.54
C GLY A 56 -3.46 4.20 -0.50
N ILE A 57 -3.62 3.10 -1.22
CA ILE A 57 -2.76 2.72 -2.34
C ILE A 57 -3.64 2.66 -3.58
N VAL A 58 -3.22 3.34 -4.65
CA VAL A 58 -3.94 3.36 -5.93
C VAL A 58 -2.98 2.92 -7.01
N LEU A 59 -3.25 1.77 -7.62
CA LEU A 59 -2.41 1.19 -8.65
C LEU A 59 -3.22 0.99 -9.93
N HIS A 60 -2.71 1.50 -11.05
CA HIS A 60 -3.29 1.29 -12.35
C HIS A 60 -2.72 0.03 -13.00
N ARG A 61 -3.60 -0.75 -13.61
CA ARG A 61 -3.22 -1.94 -14.38
C ARG A 61 -2.58 -1.48 -15.69
N THR A 62 -1.33 -1.85 -15.89
CA THR A 62 -0.55 -1.56 -17.09
C THR A 62 -0.05 -2.87 -17.72
N PRO A 63 0.46 -2.85 -18.95
CA PRO A 63 1.12 -4.02 -19.55
C PRO A 63 2.38 -4.51 -18.82
N ASP A 64 2.88 -3.76 -17.85
CA ASP A 64 4.04 -4.11 -17.02
C ASP A 64 3.63 -4.44 -15.57
N GLY A 65 2.32 -4.57 -15.31
CA GLY A 65 1.76 -4.85 -13.98
C GLY A 65 0.99 -3.67 -13.39
N PHE A 66 0.72 -3.73 -12.09
CA PHE A 66 0.06 -2.64 -11.37
C PHE A 66 1.08 -1.59 -10.93
N VAL A 67 0.92 -0.35 -11.37
CA VAL A 67 1.82 0.77 -11.06
C VAL A 67 1.02 1.98 -10.62
N GLY A 68 1.46 2.65 -9.57
CA GLY A 68 0.83 3.87 -9.09
C GLY A 68 1.53 4.38 -7.83
N GLU A 69 0.75 4.68 -6.80
CA GLU A 69 1.25 5.37 -5.62
C GLU A 69 0.53 4.96 -4.35
N THR A 70 1.27 5.03 -3.24
CA THR A 70 0.69 5.10 -1.90
C THR A 70 0.50 6.57 -1.54
N ARG A 71 -0.69 6.92 -1.07
CA ARG A 71 -1.08 8.23 -0.56
C ARG A 71 -1.21 8.16 0.96
N ALA A 72 -0.56 9.08 1.66
CA ALA A 72 -0.53 9.14 3.10
C ALA A 72 -0.45 10.59 3.60
N THR A 73 -0.51 10.76 4.92
CA THR A 73 -0.15 12.02 5.58
C THR A 73 1.27 11.89 6.14
N GLY A 74 2.19 12.74 5.67
CA GLY A 74 3.50 12.94 6.25
C GLY A 74 3.51 14.16 7.16
N PHE A 75 4.63 14.38 7.86
CA PHE A 75 4.83 15.58 8.68
C PHE A 75 6.16 16.24 8.33
N THR A 76 6.17 17.58 8.23
CA THR A 76 7.40 18.36 8.04
C THR A 76 8.29 18.33 9.29
N GLY A 77 9.48 18.92 9.20
CA GLY A 77 10.38 19.05 10.37
C GLY A 77 9.76 19.87 11.51
N SER A 78 8.90 20.83 11.17
CA SER A 78 8.09 21.59 12.14
C SER A 78 6.86 20.85 12.68
N GLY A 79 6.56 19.64 12.18
CA GLY A 79 5.39 18.85 12.58
C GLY A 79 4.10 19.21 11.85
N THR A 80 4.18 19.95 10.75
CA THR A 80 3.00 20.31 9.94
C THR A 80 2.55 19.12 9.10
N PRO A 81 1.26 18.72 9.13
CA PRO A 81 0.77 17.61 8.31
C PRO A 81 0.74 18.00 6.83
N CYS A 82 1.28 17.13 5.98
CA CYS A 82 1.33 17.29 4.53
C CYS A 82 0.79 16.04 3.84
N PRO A 83 -0.04 16.18 2.79
CA PRO A 83 -0.33 15.05 1.91
C PRO A 83 0.95 14.62 1.20
N VAL A 84 1.24 13.32 1.22
CA VAL A 84 2.39 12.74 0.54
C VAL A 84 1.94 11.60 -0.36
N ALA A 85 2.60 11.46 -1.50
CA ALA A 85 2.46 10.34 -2.39
C ALA A 85 3.85 9.75 -2.68
N PHE A 86 3.95 8.43 -2.74
CA PHE A 86 5.19 7.78 -3.12
C PHE A 86 4.95 6.59 -4.06
N PRO A 87 5.87 6.32 -5.01
CA PRO A 87 5.68 5.29 -6.01
C PRO A 87 5.53 3.91 -5.40
N THR A 88 4.51 3.19 -5.86
CA THR A 88 4.18 1.83 -5.46
C THR A 88 3.82 1.01 -6.69
N GLU A 89 4.23 -0.26 -6.71
CA GLU A 89 3.85 -1.20 -7.76
C GLU A 89 3.58 -2.58 -7.17
N ALA A 90 2.74 -3.38 -7.81
CA ALA A 90 2.65 -4.80 -7.48
C ALA A 90 3.69 -5.56 -8.31
N VAL A 91 4.63 -6.20 -7.63
CA VAL A 91 5.70 -7.00 -8.27
C VAL A 91 5.32 -8.48 -8.39
N ALA A 92 4.32 -8.94 -7.63
CA ALA A 92 3.73 -10.26 -7.78
C ALA A 92 2.27 -10.25 -7.31
N CYS A 93 1.41 -11.00 -8.01
CA CYS A 93 0.05 -11.30 -7.58
C CYS A 93 -0.16 -12.81 -7.68
N ASN A 94 -0.71 -13.45 -6.65
CA ASN A 94 -1.04 -14.87 -6.71
C ASN A 94 -2.27 -15.15 -5.83
N ASP A 95 -2.70 -16.41 -5.83
CA ASP A 95 -3.87 -16.84 -5.05
C ASP A 95 -3.67 -16.64 -3.53
N ALA A 96 -2.43 -16.60 -3.06
CA ALA A 96 -2.12 -16.36 -1.65
C ALA A 96 -2.09 -14.87 -1.29
N GLY A 97 -1.91 -13.95 -2.24
CA GLY A 97 -1.70 -12.54 -1.92
C GLY A 97 -1.07 -11.66 -2.99
N LEU A 98 -0.67 -10.46 -2.55
CA LEU A 98 0.00 -9.43 -3.34
C LEU A 98 1.37 -9.15 -2.73
N THR A 99 2.37 -8.94 -3.58
CA THR A 99 3.65 -8.34 -3.15
C THR A 99 3.75 -6.95 -3.74
N LEU A 100 3.77 -5.95 -2.87
CA LEU A 100 3.92 -4.54 -3.25
C LEU A 100 5.36 -4.10 -3.06
N ARG A 101 5.91 -3.33 -4.00
CA ARG A 101 7.18 -2.63 -3.84
C ARG A 101 6.91 -1.14 -3.70
N ALA A 102 7.11 -0.62 -2.49
CA ALA A 102 6.82 0.77 -2.15
C ALA A 102 8.04 1.44 -1.51
N ALA A 103 8.13 2.77 -1.61
CA ALA A 103 9.09 3.52 -0.79
C ALA A 103 8.75 3.38 0.70
N SER A 104 9.77 3.19 1.55
CA SER A 104 9.60 3.02 3.00
C SER A 104 9.28 4.35 3.71
N SER A 105 9.74 5.45 3.12
CA SER A 105 9.53 6.82 3.58
C SER A 105 9.78 7.79 2.42
N THR A 106 9.19 8.99 2.53
CA THR A 106 9.49 10.15 1.67
C THR A 106 9.83 11.30 2.58
N ALA A 107 10.95 11.97 2.32
CA ALA A 107 11.28 13.23 2.97
C ALA A 107 10.48 14.36 2.31
N ILE A 108 9.90 15.24 3.13
CA ILE A 108 9.15 16.42 2.70
C ILE A 108 9.74 17.66 3.35
N ASP A 109 9.76 18.76 2.61
CA ASP A 109 10.17 20.07 3.12
C ASP A 109 9.01 20.84 3.76
N GLU A 110 9.30 22.03 4.29
CA GLU A 110 8.30 22.90 4.93
C GLU A 110 7.23 23.45 3.97
N GLY A 111 7.41 23.27 2.66
CA GLY A 111 6.43 23.60 1.62
C GLY A 111 5.56 22.41 1.20
N CYS A 112 5.60 21.29 1.94
CA CYS A 112 4.96 20.02 1.57
C CYS A 112 5.41 19.52 0.19
N GLN A 113 6.64 19.81 -0.23
CA GLN A 113 7.23 19.28 -1.45
C GLN A 113 8.20 18.14 -1.12
N PRO A 114 8.36 17.13 -2.01
CA PRO A 114 9.40 16.13 -1.85
C PRO A 114 10.77 16.82 -1.67
N ALA A 115 11.51 16.41 -0.64
CA ALA A 115 12.81 17.00 -0.38
C ALA A 115 13.74 16.76 -1.56
N THR A 116 14.32 17.84 -2.10
CA THR A 116 15.25 17.81 -3.24
C THR A 116 16.67 17.40 -2.87
N SER A 117 16.94 17.21 -1.57
CA SER A 117 18.23 16.76 -1.05
C SER A 117 18.04 15.68 0.01
N GLY A 118 18.98 14.73 0.06
CA GLY A 118 18.93 13.58 0.97
C GLY A 118 19.13 12.25 0.25
N PRO A 119 19.21 11.14 0.99
CA PRO A 119 19.29 9.82 0.40
C PRO A 119 18.01 9.48 -0.37
N ALA A 120 18.15 8.80 -1.50
CA ALA A 120 17.00 8.29 -2.24
C ALA A 120 16.18 7.34 -1.33
N PRO A 121 14.84 7.38 -1.42
CA PRO A 121 14.00 6.54 -0.59
C PRO A 121 14.24 5.07 -0.90
N VAL A 122 14.51 4.28 0.14
CA VAL A 122 14.66 2.82 0.00
C VAL A 122 13.30 2.24 -0.32
N ARG A 123 13.22 1.45 -1.39
CA ARG A 123 12.02 0.70 -1.76
C ARG A 123 12.07 -0.67 -1.11
N GLN A 124 10.98 -1.06 -0.46
CA GLN A 124 10.83 -2.33 0.23
C GLN A 124 9.67 -3.12 -0.36
N GLU A 125 9.83 -4.44 -0.35
CA GLU A 125 8.76 -5.37 -0.70
C GLU A 125 7.92 -5.68 0.54
N GLN A 126 6.61 -5.53 0.38
CA GLN A 126 5.59 -5.76 1.39
C GLN A 126 4.70 -6.89 0.89
N VAL A 127 4.70 -8.01 1.61
CA VAL A 127 3.85 -9.16 1.29
C VAL A 127 2.52 -9.00 2.02
N LEU A 128 1.45 -8.93 1.24
CA LEU A 128 0.08 -8.88 1.70
C LEU A 128 -0.56 -10.23 1.43
N LEU A 129 -0.95 -10.94 2.48
CA LEU A 129 -1.57 -12.26 2.38
C LEU A 129 -3.08 -12.12 2.42
N ARG A 130 -3.81 -12.89 1.59
CA ARG A 130 -5.27 -12.89 1.57
C ARG A 130 -5.84 -13.50 2.85
N GLY A 131 -6.96 -12.95 3.31
CA GLY A 131 -7.75 -13.51 4.42
C GLY A 131 -7.43 -12.90 5.79
N VAL A 132 -7.54 -13.73 6.83
CA VAL A 132 -7.21 -13.38 8.22
C VAL A 132 -5.84 -13.94 8.59
N PRO A 133 -5.04 -13.26 9.44
CA PRO A 133 -3.79 -13.81 9.95
C PRO A 133 -4.16 -15.09 10.70
N ASP A 134 -3.37 -16.14 10.52
CA ASP A 134 -3.50 -17.32 11.35
C ASP A 134 -3.39 -16.89 12.81
N SER A 135 -4.51 -16.99 13.53
CA SER A 135 -4.53 -16.95 14.99
C SER A 135 -3.79 -18.20 15.45
N GLY A 136 -2.46 -18.15 15.53
CA GLY A 136 -1.64 -19.29 15.95
C GLY A 136 -2.25 -19.92 17.19
N VAL A 137 -2.83 -21.11 17.03
CA VAL A 137 -3.34 -21.94 18.12
C VAL A 137 -2.20 -22.68 18.81
#